data_AF-A0A3R9VXJ6-F1
#
_entry.id   AF-A0A3R9VXJ6-F1
#
_cell.length_a   1.000
_cell.length_b   1.000
_cell.length_c   1.000
_cell.angle_alpha   90.00
_cell.angle_beta   90.00
_cell.angle_gamma   90.00
#
_symmetry.space_group_name_H-M   'P 1'
#
loop_
_entity.id
_entity.type
_entity.pdbx_description
1 polymer ?
#
loop_
_entity_poly.entity_id
_entity_poly.type
_entity_poly.pdbx_seq_one_letter_code
_entity_poly.pdbx_strand_id
1 'polypeptide(L)'
;MKVAKDLVVSLAYQVRTEDGVLVDESPVSAPLDYLHGHGSLISGLETALEGHDVGDKFDVAVGANDAYGQYDDNLVQRVPKDVFMGVDELQVGMRFLAETDQGPVPVEITEVEDDHVVVDGNHMLAGQNLKFNVEVVAIREATEEELAHGHVHGANGHDHDHDHGHDGCCGGHGHDHDHGHDHGKGGCGNGGCGCH
;
A
#
# COMPACT_ATOMS: atom_id res chain seq x y z
N MET A 1 -13.87 0.43 -26.70
CA MET A 1 -14.42 0.15 -25.35
C MET A 1 -13.87 1.25 -24.50
N LYS A 2 -14.73 1.96 -23.77
CA LYS A 2 -14.33 3.13 -22.98
C LYS A 2 -14.18 2.73 -21.53
N VAL A 3 -13.31 3.43 -20.80
CA VAL A 3 -13.20 3.30 -19.35
C VAL A 3 -14.54 3.67 -18.72
N ALA A 4 -15.06 2.78 -17.89
CA ALA A 4 -16.33 2.91 -17.18
C ALA A 4 -16.27 2.09 -15.88
N LYS A 5 -17.23 2.32 -14.98
CA LYS A 5 -17.38 1.57 -13.73
C LYS A 5 -17.47 0.06 -13.96
N ASP A 6 -16.90 -0.70 -13.04
CA ASP A 6 -16.87 -2.18 -13.00
C ASP A 6 -16.00 -2.80 -14.12
N LEU A 7 -15.10 -2.01 -14.71
CA LEU A 7 -14.11 -2.48 -15.67
C LEU A 7 -12.71 -2.52 -15.05
N VAL A 8 -11.95 -3.54 -15.42
CA VAL A 8 -10.53 -3.62 -15.10
C VAL A 8 -9.76 -2.87 -16.18
N VAL A 9 -8.96 -1.91 -15.75
CA VAL A 9 -8.16 -1.07 -16.64
C VAL A 9 -6.70 -1.27 -16.30
N SER A 10 -5.91 -1.62 -17.31
CA SER A 10 -4.45 -1.63 -17.24
C SER A 10 -3.97 -0.26 -17.66
N LEU A 11 -3.39 0.50 -16.74
CA LEU A 11 -2.79 1.80 -17.05
C LEU A 11 -1.28 1.80 -16.81
N ALA A 12 -0.55 2.52 -17.65
CA ALA A 12 0.78 2.99 -17.31
C ALA A 12 0.65 4.44 -16.86
N TYR A 13 1.34 4.83 -15.80
CA TYR A 13 1.35 6.22 -15.36
C TYR A 13 2.73 6.67 -14.91
N GLN A 14 2.93 7.98 -14.96
CA GLN A 14 4.06 8.63 -14.32
C GLN A 14 3.56 9.81 -13.53
N VAL A 15 3.84 9.84 -12.22
CA VAL A 15 3.42 10.93 -11.34
C VAL A 15 4.61 11.76 -10.91
N ARG A 16 4.49 13.07 -11.12
CA ARG A 16 5.50 14.07 -10.77
C ARG A 16 4.90 15.14 -9.87
N THR A 17 5.69 15.63 -8.92
CA THR A 17 5.32 16.81 -8.13
C THR A 17 5.40 18.09 -8.98
N GLU A 18 4.87 19.20 -8.45
CA GLU A 18 4.97 20.51 -9.09
C GLU A 18 6.44 20.93 -9.31
N ASP A 19 7.34 20.54 -8.40
CA ASP A 19 8.79 20.73 -8.48
C ASP A 19 9.48 19.84 -9.53
N GLY A 20 8.74 18.95 -10.20
CA GLY A 20 9.24 18.05 -11.24
C GLY A 20 9.93 16.80 -10.70
N VAL A 21 9.83 16.53 -9.39
CA VAL A 21 10.34 15.31 -8.77
C VAL A 21 9.43 14.16 -9.16
N LEU A 22 10.03 13.08 -9.67
CA LEU A 22 9.32 11.85 -9.95
C LEU A 22 8.97 11.17 -8.62
N VAL A 23 7.68 10.99 -8.37
CA VAL A 23 7.17 10.36 -7.14
C VAL A 23 7.04 8.86 -7.35
N ASP A 24 6.41 8.47 -8.45
CA ASP A 24 6.13 7.08 -8.80
C ASP A 24 5.97 6.95 -10.32
N GLU A 25 6.28 5.77 -10.84
CA GLU A 25 6.07 5.44 -12.25
C GLU A 25 5.75 3.96 -12.45
N SER A 26 4.74 3.72 -13.28
CA SER A 26 4.38 2.42 -13.82
C SER A 26 4.55 2.47 -15.34
N PRO A 27 5.59 1.81 -15.89
CA PRO A 27 5.82 1.79 -17.34
C PRO A 27 4.85 0.83 -18.04
N VAL A 28 4.66 1.01 -19.36
CA VAL A 28 3.83 0.11 -20.20
C VAL A 28 4.25 -1.36 -20.19
N SER A 29 5.49 -1.67 -19.79
CA SER A 29 5.98 -3.04 -19.63
C SER A 29 5.45 -3.73 -18.37
N ALA A 30 5.03 -2.95 -17.38
CA ALA A 30 4.47 -3.39 -16.11
C ALA A 30 3.30 -2.45 -15.74
N PRO A 31 2.21 -2.48 -16.51
CA PRO A 31 1.06 -1.62 -16.26
C PRO A 31 0.42 -1.97 -14.93
N LEU A 32 -0.12 -0.96 -14.26
CA LEU A 32 -0.94 -1.12 -13.07
C LEU A 32 -2.36 -1.52 -13.50
N ASP A 33 -2.78 -2.70 -13.09
CA ASP A 33 -4.16 -3.17 -13.26
C ASP A 33 -4.99 -2.74 -12.05
N TYR A 34 -6.08 -2.01 -12.28
CA TYR A 34 -7.01 -1.60 -11.22
C TYR A 34 -8.46 -1.75 -11.66
N LEU A 35 -9.36 -1.76 -10.68
CA LEU A 35 -10.80 -1.82 -10.89
C LEU A 35 -11.40 -0.41 -10.84
N HIS A 36 -11.97 0.03 -11.97
CA HIS A 36 -12.56 1.36 -12.07
C HIS A 36 -13.93 1.40 -11.37
N GLY A 37 -14.19 2.45 -10.59
CA GLY A 37 -15.45 2.67 -9.87
C GLY A 37 -15.45 2.19 -8.41
N HIS A 38 -14.31 1.69 -7.91
CA HIS A 38 -14.16 1.05 -6.59
C HIS A 38 -13.14 1.73 -5.68
N GLY A 39 -12.60 2.90 -6.06
CA GLY A 39 -11.67 3.66 -5.22
C GLY A 39 -10.29 3.01 -5.11
N SER A 40 -9.89 2.19 -6.08
CA SER A 40 -8.53 1.64 -6.15
C SER A 40 -7.49 2.72 -6.48
N LEU A 41 -7.91 3.83 -7.09
CA LEU A 41 -7.09 5.00 -7.41
C LEU A 41 -7.67 6.26 -6.78
N ILE A 42 -6.89 7.33 -6.83
CA ILE A 42 -7.33 8.67 -6.42
C ILE A 42 -8.50 9.14 -7.28
N SER A 43 -9.50 9.77 -6.66
CA SER A 43 -10.76 10.16 -7.29
C SER A 43 -10.57 11.05 -8.51
N GLY A 44 -9.60 11.96 -8.47
CA GLY A 44 -9.31 12.86 -9.58
C GLY A 44 -8.75 12.15 -10.81
N LEU A 45 -7.92 11.12 -10.60
CA LEU A 45 -7.37 10.31 -11.68
C LEU A 45 -8.43 9.39 -12.28
N GLU A 46 -9.23 8.77 -11.42
CA GLU A 46 -10.31 7.87 -11.84
C GLU A 46 -11.34 8.63 -12.69
N THR A 47 -11.79 9.80 -12.24
CA THR A 47 -12.71 10.65 -12.99
C THR A 47 -12.11 11.13 -14.31
N ALA A 48 -10.82 11.46 -14.33
CA ALA A 48 -10.13 11.88 -15.55
C ALA A 48 -9.95 10.74 -16.56
N LEU A 49 -9.92 9.48 -16.10
CA LEU A 49 -9.84 8.30 -16.96
C LEU A 49 -11.19 7.92 -17.55
N GLU A 50 -12.31 8.31 -16.95
CA GLU A 50 -13.65 7.97 -17.41
C GLU A 50 -13.89 8.45 -18.87
N GLY A 51 -14.32 7.54 -19.74
CA GLY A 51 -14.64 7.86 -21.13
C GLY A 51 -13.46 7.82 -22.12
N HIS A 52 -12.23 7.60 -21.66
CA HIS A 52 -11.06 7.39 -22.51
C HIS A 52 -11.03 6.00 -23.16
N ASP A 53 -10.35 5.88 -24.30
CA ASP A 53 -10.21 4.64 -25.06
C ASP A 53 -8.82 4.00 -24.85
N VAL A 54 -8.70 2.70 -25.14
CA VAL A 54 -7.43 1.97 -25.07
C VAL A 54 -6.40 2.59 -26.03
N GLY A 55 -5.20 2.86 -25.52
CA GLY A 55 -4.09 3.48 -26.23
C GLY A 55 -4.02 5.00 -26.11
N ASP A 56 -5.00 5.63 -25.46
CA ASP A 56 -4.96 7.07 -25.20
C ASP A 56 -3.85 7.42 -24.20
N LYS A 57 -3.06 8.43 -24.55
CA LYS A 57 -2.06 9.04 -23.67
C LYS A 57 -2.43 10.49 -23.41
N PHE A 58 -2.52 10.86 -22.14
CA PHE A 58 -2.87 12.22 -21.77
C PHE A 58 -2.29 12.60 -20.41
N ASP A 59 -2.19 13.90 -20.19
CA ASP A 59 -1.71 14.50 -18.95
C ASP A 59 -2.89 14.98 -18.12
N VAL A 60 -2.91 14.61 -16.85
CA VAL A 60 -3.89 15.04 -15.87
C VAL A 60 -3.17 15.75 -14.73
N ALA A 61 -3.57 16.98 -14.45
CA ALA A 61 -3.18 17.65 -13.21
C ALA A 61 -4.24 17.37 -12.15
N VAL A 62 -3.89 16.60 -11.14
CA VAL A 62 -4.76 16.31 -10.00
C VAL A 62 -4.32 17.20 -8.84
N GLY A 63 -5.23 18.05 -8.37
CA GLY A 63 -4.98 18.88 -7.21
C GLY A 63 -4.87 18.02 -5.94
N ALA A 64 -4.23 18.55 -4.91
CA ALA A 64 -4.04 17.83 -3.65
C ALA A 64 -5.33 17.19 -3.11
N ASN A 65 -6.45 17.92 -3.17
CA ASN A 65 -7.78 17.46 -2.74
C ASN A 65 -8.24 16.14 -3.37
N ASP A 66 -7.96 15.95 -4.65
CA ASP A 66 -8.44 14.82 -5.45
C ASP A 66 -7.35 13.75 -5.64
N ALA A 67 -6.16 13.98 -5.07
CA ALA A 67 -5.04 13.06 -5.05
C ALA A 67 -4.90 12.38 -3.68
N TYR A 68 -3.93 12.80 -2.88
CA TYR A 68 -3.67 12.26 -1.54
C TYR A 68 -4.38 13.04 -0.42
N GLY A 69 -5.26 13.96 -0.78
CA GLY A 69 -5.95 14.86 0.14
C GLY A 69 -5.21 16.19 0.34
N GLN A 70 -5.95 17.16 0.86
CA GLN A 70 -5.35 18.37 1.40
C GLN A 70 -4.51 18.04 2.62
N TYR A 71 -3.48 18.86 2.84
CA TYR A 71 -2.78 18.86 4.12
C TYR A 71 -3.81 19.23 5.19
N ASP A 72 -4.07 18.31 6.11
CA ASP A 72 -5.01 18.54 7.20
C ASP A 72 -4.22 18.95 8.45
N ASP A 73 -4.36 20.21 8.84
CA ASP A 73 -3.79 20.72 10.09
C ASP A 73 -4.36 19.97 11.33
N ASN A 74 -5.51 19.30 11.23
CA ASN A 74 -6.06 18.48 12.32
C ASN A 74 -5.32 17.14 12.49
N LEU A 75 -4.65 16.65 11.44
CA LEU A 75 -3.74 15.50 11.53
C LEU A 75 -2.38 15.88 12.14
N VAL A 76 -2.11 17.18 12.27
CA VAL A 76 -0.96 17.70 13.01
C VAL A 76 -1.33 17.82 14.47
N GLN A 77 -0.74 16.96 15.30
CA GLN A 77 -1.06 16.90 16.72
C GLN A 77 0.13 17.29 17.58
N ARG A 78 -0.16 18.05 18.64
CA ARG A 78 0.80 18.39 19.68
C ARG A 78 0.67 17.38 20.80
N VAL A 79 1.67 16.53 20.93
CA VAL A 79 1.67 15.45 21.90
C VAL A 79 2.73 15.75 22.97
N PRO A 80 2.40 15.65 24.26
CA PRO A 80 3.39 15.81 25.33
C PRO A 80 4.52 14.78 25.18
N LYS A 81 5.76 15.17 25.48
CA LYS A 81 6.90 14.23 25.44
C LYS A 81 6.74 13.05 26.38
N ASP A 82 6.00 13.22 27.48
CA ASP A 82 5.66 12.16 28.43
C ASP A 82 4.94 10.97 27.78
N VAL A 83 4.27 11.16 26.65
CA VAL A 83 3.61 10.04 25.95
C VAL A 83 4.63 9.13 25.26
N PHE A 84 5.80 9.68 24.90
CA PHE A 84 6.92 8.96 24.28
C PHE A 84 7.88 8.38 25.33
N MET A 85 7.35 7.87 26.44
CA MET A 85 8.12 7.18 27.48
C MET A 85 8.86 5.97 26.89
N GLY A 86 10.20 6.02 26.88
CA GLY A 86 11.06 4.93 26.40
C GLY A 86 11.84 5.23 25.12
N VAL A 87 11.73 6.44 24.58
CA VAL A 87 12.59 6.94 23.48
C VAL A 87 13.59 7.92 24.07
N ASP A 88 14.87 7.57 24.08
CA ASP A 88 15.95 8.39 24.67
C ASP A 88 16.16 9.74 23.96
N GLU A 89 15.95 9.79 22.63
CA GLU A 89 16.06 11.02 21.83
C GLU A 89 14.89 11.13 20.84
N LEU A 90 14.05 12.14 21.02
CA LEU A 90 13.05 12.55 20.03
C LEU A 90 13.73 13.49 19.03
N GLN A 91 13.80 13.06 17.77
CA GLN A 91 14.38 13.82 16.68
C GLN A 91 13.33 14.12 15.61
N VAL A 92 13.46 15.28 14.97
CA VAL A 92 12.65 15.64 13.80
C VAL A 92 12.92 14.64 12.68
N GLY A 93 11.85 14.18 12.02
CA GLY A 93 11.86 13.14 10.99
C GLY A 93 11.68 11.71 11.53
N MET A 94 11.61 11.51 12.86
CA MET A 94 11.30 10.19 13.41
C MET A 94 9.83 9.84 13.20
N ARG A 95 9.57 8.58 12.81
CA ARG A 95 8.23 8.05 12.58
C ARG A 95 7.76 7.20 13.74
N PHE A 96 6.53 7.44 14.17
CA PHE A 96 5.88 6.73 15.26
C PHE A 96 4.50 6.25 14.82
N LEU A 97 3.97 5.26 15.51
CA LEU A 97 2.58 4.84 15.35
C LEU A 97 1.80 5.53 16.47
N ALA A 98 1.02 6.56 16.15
CA ALA A 98 0.15 7.22 17.12
C ALA A 98 -1.18 6.48 17.19
N GLU A 99 -1.63 6.13 18.39
CA GLU A 99 -3.00 5.66 18.58
C GLU A 99 -3.95 6.85 18.56
N THR A 100 -4.76 6.94 17.51
CA THR A 100 -5.80 7.96 17.36
C THR A 100 -7.19 7.34 17.50
N ASP A 101 -8.24 8.16 17.61
CA ASP A 101 -9.64 7.68 17.61
C ASP A 101 -10.01 6.89 16.33
N GLN A 102 -9.26 7.09 15.24
CA GLN A 102 -9.43 6.36 13.98
C GLN A 102 -8.56 5.09 13.88
N GLY A 103 -7.81 4.77 14.94
CA GLY A 103 -6.88 3.65 15.01
C GLY A 103 -5.41 4.08 14.98
N PRO A 104 -4.48 3.11 14.87
CA PRO A 104 -3.06 3.39 14.77
C PRO A 104 -2.73 4.09 13.44
N VAL A 105 -2.30 5.35 13.53
CA VAL A 105 -1.89 6.17 12.39
C VAL A 105 -0.38 6.38 12.45
N PRO A 106 0.37 6.09 11.37
CA PRO A 106 1.78 6.45 11.30
C PRO A 106 1.91 7.98 11.23
N VAL A 107 2.67 8.55 12.16
CA VAL A 107 2.95 9.99 12.26
C VAL A 107 4.46 10.24 12.22
N GLU A 108 4.88 11.40 11.74
CA GLU A 108 6.27 11.83 11.69
C GLU A 108 6.47 13.07 12.57
N ILE A 109 7.55 13.13 13.36
CA ILE A 109 7.85 14.32 14.15
C ILE A 109 8.34 15.43 13.22
N THR A 110 7.61 16.54 13.16
CA THR A 110 8.01 17.73 12.38
C THR A 110 8.73 18.76 13.24
N GLU A 111 8.43 18.81 14.53
CA GLU A 111 9.04 19.75 15.47
C GLU A 111 9.15 19.17 16.88
N VAL A 112 10.25 19.47 17.56
CA VAL A 112 10.49 19.08 18.96
C VAL A 112 10.69 20.35 19.78
N GLU A 113 9.70 20.71 20.59
CA GLU A 113 9.78 21.80 21.57
C GLU A 113 10.22 21.26 22.93
N ASP A 114 10.43 22.10 23.96
CA ASP A 114 10.90 21.67 25.28
C ASP A 114 9.91 20.73 26.00
N ASP A 115 8.62 21.08 26.03
CA ASP A 115 7.56 20.35 26.76
C ASP A 115 6.70 19.41 25.87
N HIS A 116 6.67 19.65 24.56
CA HIS A 116 5.81 18.91 23.63
C HIS A 116 6.49 18.66 22.28
N VAL A 117 5.97 17.70 21.52
CA VAL A 117 6.38 17.42 20.14
C VAL A 117 5.21 17.62 19.19
N VAL A 118 5.51 18.12 18.01
CA VAL A 118 4.56 18.23 16.90
C VAL A 118 4.74 16.99 16.03
N VAL A 119 3.70 16.19 15.93
CA VAL A 119 3.63 15.04 15.05
C VAL A 119 2.67 15.32 13.91
N ASP A 120 3.05 14.89 12.71
CA ASP A 120 2.28 15.06 11.50
C ASP A 120 1.87 13.67 10.97
N GLY A 121 0.56 13.41 10.97
CA GLY A 121 -0.02 12.18 10.41
C GLY A 121 -0.37 12.28 8.93
N ASN A 122 -0.10 13.42 8.29
CA ASN A 122 -0.40 13.58 6.87
C ASN A 122 0.50 12.70 6.00
N HIS A 123 -0.04 12.27 4.86
CA HIS A 123 0.77 11.63 3.84
C HIS A 123 1.84 12.61 3.35
N MET A 124 3.06 12.15 3.05
CA MET A 124 4.17 13.02 2.56
C MET A 124 3.83 13.85 1.31
N LEU A 125 2.78 13.44 0.58
CA LEU A 125 2.29 14.08 -0.64
C LEU A 125 0.97 14.85 -0.44
N ALA A 126 0.43 14.86 0.78
CA ALA A 126 -0.78 15.61 1.10
C ALA A 126 -0.51 17.12 0.91
N GLY A 127 -1.48 17.83 0.33
CA GLY A 127 -1.33 19.25 0.02
C GLY A 127 -0.53 19.57 -1.25
N GLN A 128 0.08 18.59 -1.91
CA GLN A 128 0.82 18.80 -3.16
C GLN A 128 -0.04 18.51 -4.39
N ASN A 129 0.05 19.39 -5.39
CA ASN A 129 -0.54 19.12 -6.69
C ASN A 129 0.38 18.16 -7.47
N LEU A 130 -0.23 17.14 -8.06
CA LEU A 130 0.49 16.08 -8.75
C LEU A 130 0.10 16.08 -10.23
N LYS A 131 1.11 15.94 -11.08
CA LYS A 131 0.94 15.80 -12.53
C LYS A 131 1.09 14.33 -12.89
N PHE A 132 0.02 13.75 -13.39
CA PHE A 132 -0.05 12.38 -13.85
C PHE A 132 0.02 12.37 -15.37
N ASN A 133 0.98 11.63 -15.92
CA ASN A 133 1.02 11.27 -17.32
C ASN A 133 0.45 9.86 -17.39
N VAL A 134 -0.70 9.68 -18.04
CA VAL A 134 -1.42 8.41 -18.03
C VAL A 134 -1.53 7.87 -19.44
N GLU A 135 -1.39 6.55 -19.56
CA GLU A 135 -1.58 5.80 -20.78
C GLU A 135 -2.47 4.59 -20.49
N VAL A 136 -3.60 4.50 -21.19
CA VAL A 136 -4.50 3.35 -21.08
C VAL A 136 -3.94 2.23 -21.94
N VAL A 137 -3.48 1.14 -21.32
CA VAL A 137 -2.86 0.01 -22.03
C VAL A 137 -3.90 -1.01 -22.47
N ALA A 138 -4.85 -1.33 -21.60
CA ALA A 138 -5.92 -2.28 -21.88
C ALA A 138 -7.15 -1.99 -21.02
N ILE A 139 -8.32 -2.41 -21.50
CA ILE A 139 -9.58 -2.39 -20.75
C ILE A 139 -10.24 -3.75 -20.95
N ARG A 140 -10.68 -4.36 -19.85
CA ARG A 140 -11.46 -5.60 -19.84
C ARG A 140 -12.59 -5.53 -18.83
N GLU A 141 -13.56 -6.41 -18.96
CA GLU A 141 -14.61 -6.59 -17.95
C GLU A 141 -14.01 -7.30 -16.73
N ALA A 142 -14.41 -6.85 -15.53
CA ALA A 142 -14.06 -7.50 -14.28
C ALA A 142 -14.82 -8.82 -14.14
N THR A 143 -14.20 -9.82 -13.51
CA THR A 143 -14.93 -11.04 -13.14
C THR A 143 -15.83 -10.78 -11.93
N GLU A 144 -16.85 -11.63 -11.71
CA GLU A 144 -17.71 -11.51 -10.53
C GLU A 144 -16.93 -11.62 -9.22
N GLU A 145 -15.83 -12.37 -9.22
CA GLU A 145 -14.90 -12.46 -8.08
C GLU A 145 -14.17 -11.14 -7.85
N GLU A 146 -13.57 -10.53 -8.87
CA GLU A 146 -12.88 -9.25 -8.75
C GLU A 146 -13.82 -8.11 -8.30
N LEU A 147 -15.08 -8.14 -8.74
CA LEU A 147 -16.11 -7.20 -8.30
C LEU A 147 -16.52 -7.42 -6.84
N ALA A 148 -16.58 -8.67 -6.40
CA ALA A 148 -16.89 -9.02 -5.01
C ALA A 148 -15.74 -8.66 -4.06
N HIS A 149 -14.50 -8.81 -4.52
CA HIS A 149 -13.28 -8.55 -3.76
C HIS A 149 -12.78 -7.09 -3.86
N GLY A 150 -13.25 -6.32 -4.85
CA GLY A 150 -12.91 -4.90 -5.03
C GLY A 150 -11.49 -4.65 -5.54
N HIS A 151 -10.78 -5.68 -6.01
CA HIS A 151 -9.43 -5.57 -6.56
C HIS A 151 -9.21 -6.57 -7.71
N VAL A 152 -8.23 -6.26 -8.57
CA VAL A 152 -7.91 -7.07 -9.75
C VAL A 152 -7.04 -8.25 -9.34
N HIS A 153 -7.42 -9.44 -9.76
CA HIS A 153 -6.59 -10.64 -9.60
C HIS A 153 -5.72 -10.78 -10.85
N GLY A 154 -4.62 -10.02 -10.90
CA GLY A 154 -3.67 -10.03 -12.02
C GLY A 154 -2.90 -11.36 -12.14
N ALA A 155 -2.30 -11.60 -13.32
CA ALA A 155 -1.58 -12.83 -13.69
C ALA A 155 -0.34 -13.16 -12.82
N ASN A 156 0.09 -12.25 -11.94
CA ASN A 156 1.06 -12.52 -10.89
C ASN A 156 0.30 -12.60 -9.56
N GLY A 157 -0.22 -13.79 -9.27
CA GLY A 157 -0.95 -14.09 -8.04
C GLY A 157 -0.25 -13.50 -6.82
N HIS A 158 -0.76 -12.37 -6.36
CA HIS A 158 -0.63 -12.01 -4.97
C HIS A 158 -1.77 -12.73 -4.27
N ASP A 159 -1.52 -14.01 -3.98
CA ASP A 159 -2.24 -14.79 -3.00
C ASP A 159 -2.16 -14.05 -1.66
N HIS A 160 -3.10 -13.14 -1.45
CA HIS A 160 -3.51 -12.75 -0.11
C HIS A 160 -4.96 -13.16 0.06
N ASP A 161 -5.15 -14.49 0.01
CA ASP A 161 -6.14 -15.13 0.86
C ASP A 161 -5.91 -14.62 2.29
N HIS A 162 -6.67 -13.60 2.69
CA HIS A 162 -6.86 -13.24 4.08
C HIS A 162 -7.82 -14.23 4.76
N ASP A 163 -7.65 -15.54 4.50
CA ASP A 163 -8.20 -16.61 5.31
C ASP A 163 -7.09 -17.25 6.13
N HIS A 164 -6.65 -16.50 7.14
CA HIS A 164 -6.14 -17.10 8.34
C HIS A 164 -6.91 -16.51 9.51
N GLY A 165 -8.01 -17.18 9.83
CA GLY A 165 -8.45 -17.30 11.21
C GLY A 165 -7.28 -17.85 12.03
N HIS A 166 -6.47 -16.96 12.60
CA HIS A 166 -5.47 -17.32 13.58
C HIS A 166 -5.47 -16.28 14.69
N ASP A 167 -6.33 -16.56 15.68
CA ASP A 167 -6.13 -16.15 17.06
C ASP A 167 -4.65 -16.29 17.45
N GLY A 168 -4.05 -15.19 17.91
CA GLY A 168 -2.80 -15.22 18.68
C GLY A 168 -1.63 -14.43 18.11
N CYS A 169 -1.71 -13.10 18.13
CA CYS A 169 -0.49 -12.27 18.07
C CYS A 169 0.16 -12.24 19.46
N CYS A 170 1.22 -13.03 19.63
CA CYS A 170 2.05 -13.07 20.84
C CYS A 170 3.51 -13.15 20.42
N GLY A 171 4.28 -12.09 20.68
CA GLY A 171 5.72 -12.13 20.93
C GLY A 171 6.66 -12.36 19.74
N GLY A 172 7.53 -11.38 19.49
CA GLY A 172 8.66 -11.53 18.58
C GLY A 172 9.69 -12.56 19.05
N HIS A 173 10.57 -12.97 18.13
CA HIS A 173 11.96 -13.35 18.39
C HIS A 173 12.66 -13.57 17.04
N GLY A 174 13.80 -12.92 16.84
CA GLY A 174 14.70 -13.23 15.74
C GLY A 174 15.20 -14.66 15.87
N HIS A 175 15.33 -15.35 14.74
CA HIS A 175 16.13 -16.56 14.66
C HIS A 175 16.85 -16.61 13.31
N ASP A 176 18.17 -16.51 13.42
CA ASP A 176 19.16 -16.73 12.37
C ASP A 176 18.93 -18.03 11.60
N HIS A 177 19.12 -17.93 10.29
CA HIS A 177 19.17 -19.05 9.36
C HIS A 177 20.45 -19.86 9.54
N ASP A 178 20.33 -21.14 9.87
CA ASP A 178 21.34 -22.16 9.56
C ASP A 178 20.63 -23.45 9.13
N HIS A 179 20.48 -23.63 7.81
CA HIS A 179 19.93 -24.86 7.23
C HIS A 179 21.05 -25.87 7.00
N GLY A 180 21.33 -26.67 8.04
CA GLY A 180 22.10 -27.90 7.93
C GLY A 180 21.32 -29.00 7.20
N HIS A 181 21.76 -29.32 5.99
CA HIS A 181 21.45 -30.56 5.28
C HIS A 181 21.80 -31.79 6.11
N ASP A 182 20.89 -32.76 6.26
CA ASP A 182 21.24 -34.19 6.20
C ASP A 182 20.04 -35.09 5.86
N HIS A 183 20.26 -36.03 4.95
CA HIS A 183 19.29 -37.01 4.46
C HIS A 183 19.32 -38.28 5.34
N GLY A 184 18.22 -38.60 6.02
CA GLY A 184 18.11 -39.80 6.86
C GLY A 184 16.82 -40.61 6.65
N LYS A 185 16.95 -41.77 6.01
CA LYS A 185 15.98 -42.86 5.70
C LYS A 185 14.94 -43.11 6.81
N GLY A 186 13.65 -43.40 6.53
CA GLY A 186 13.14 -44.48 5.68
C GLY A 186 13.13 -45.81 6.44
N GLY A 187 11.99 -46.20 7.04
CA GLY A 187 11.81 -47.53 7.62
C GLY A 187 10.66 -47.68 8.62
N CYS A 188 9.43 -47.91 8.12
CA CYS A 188 8.33 -48.48 8.91
C CYS A 188 8.44 -50.01 8.90
N GLY A 189 8.41 -50.60 10.10
CA GLY A 189 8.62 -52.01 10.34
C GLY A 189 7.44 -52.91 9.97
N ASN A 190 7.76 -54.16 9.67
CA ASN A 190 6.84 -55.28 9.82
C ASN A 190 7.63 -56.59 9.96
N GLY A 191 7.14 -57.50 10.81
CA GLY A 191 7.48 -58.93 10.76
C GLY A 191 8.47 -59.44 11.81
N GLY A 192 7.96 -60.14 12.82
CA GLY A 192 8.75 -60.97 13.73
C GLY A 192 9.15 -62.33 13.14
N CYS A 193 10.37 -62.76 13.47
CA CYS A 193 10.98 -64.11 13.45
C CYS A 193 12.48 -63.84 13.69
N GLY A 194 13.28 -64.49 14.53
CA GLY A 194 13.22 -65.73 15.27
C GLY A 194 14.66 -66.30 15.32
N CYS A 195 15.06 -66.81 16.48
CA CYS A 195 16.10 -67.83 16.71
C CYS A 195 17.60 -67.43 16.84
N HIS A 196 18.12 -67.85 18.01
CA HIS A 196 19.49 -68.12 18.48
C HIS A 196 20.41 -66.95 18.83
#